data_AF-A0A1G2SBX4-F1
#
_entry.id   AF-A0A1G2SBX4-F1
#
_cell.length_a   1.000
_cell.length_b   1.000
_cell.length_c   1.000
_cell.angle_alpha   90.00
_cell.angle_beta   90.00
_cell.angle_gamma   90.00
#
_symmetry.space_group_name_H-M   'P 1'
#
loop_
_entity.id
_entity.type
_entity.pdbx_description
1 polymer ?
#
loop_
_entity_poly.entity_id
_entity_poly.type
_entity_poly.pdbx_seq_one_letter_code
_entity_poly.pdbx_strand_id
1 'polypeptide(L)'
;MSIVTAEVKKNNNESAISLIRRFTKRVQGAGTIRRVRSLRWAQRSPSKYKMKKSALVKISRRKEYELLKKMGKLPEPKGKGRR
;
A
#
# COMPACT_ATOMS: atom_id res chain seq x y z
N MET A 1 13.27 -13.99 -21.54
CA MET A 1 12.28 -14.52 -20.58
C MET A 1 11.40 -13.38 -20.08
N SER A 2 10.11 -13.39 -20.37
CA SER A 2 9.16 -12.38 -19.87
C SER A 2 8.77 -12.70 -18.43
N ILE A 3 9.10 -11.83 -17.47
CA ILE A 3 8.63 -11.96 -16.09
C ILE A 3 7.19 -11.46 -16.03
N VAL A 4 6.24 -12.40 -15.89
CA VAL A 4 4.82 -12.07 -15.73
C VAL A 4 4.57 -11.68 -14.27
N THR A 5 4.38 -10.39 -14.01
CA THR A 5 4.20 -9.87 -12.63
C THR A 5 2.80 -10.10 -12.07
N ALA A 6 1.78 -10.20 -12.94
CA ALA A 6 0.41 -10.46 -12.54
C ALA A 6 -0.34 -11.09 -13.71
N GLU A 7 -0.78 -12.33 -13.54
CA GLU A 7 -1.65 -13.06 -14.46
C GLU A 7 -2.88 -13.55 -13.71
N VAL A 8 -4.03 -13.56 -14.39
CA VAL A 8 -5.27 -14.15 -13.90
C VAL A 8 -5.96 -14.88 -15.05
N LYS A 9 -6.27 -16.16 -14.84
CA LYS A 9 -7.10 -16.96 -15.76
C LYS A 9 -8.56 -16.88 -15.34
N LYS A 10 -9.46 -16.90 -16.32
CA LYS A 10 -10.92 -16.87 -16.12
C LYS A 10 -11.38 -18.21 -15.55
N ASN A 11 -12.24 -18.16 -14.53
CA ASN A 11 -12.90 -19.36 -14.01
C ASN A 11 -14.22 -19.61 -14.77
N ASN A 12 -14.68 -20.87 -14.83
CA ASN A 12 -15.83 -21.29 -15.64
C ASN A 12 -17.12 -20.49 -15.39
N ASN A 13 -17.38 -20.04 -14.15
CA ASN A 13 -18.59 -19.30 -13.78
C ASN A 13 -18.32 -17.84 -13.34
N GLU A 14 -17.24 -17.22 -13.84
CA GLU A 14 -16.86 -15.86 -13.47
C GLU A 14 -17.35 -14.80 -14.47
N SER A 15 -18.01 -13.74 -13.96
CA SER A 15 -18.32 -12.53 -14.73
C SER A 15 -17.05 -11.73 -15.03
N ALA A 16 -17.01 -11.07 -16.20
CA ALA A 16 -15.89 -10.24 -16.64
C ALA A 16 -15.48 -9.18 -15.61
N ILE A 17 -16.44 -8.61 -14.87
CA ILE A 17 -16.20 -7.60 -13.84
C ILE A 17 -15.41 -8.19 -12.66
N SER A 18 -15.75 -9.41 -12.22
CA SER A 18 -15.05 -10.10 -11.14
C SER A 18 -13.61 -10.45 -11.54
N LEU A 19 -13.41 -10.84 -12.80
CA LEU A 19 -12.08 -11.11 -13.36
C LEU A 19 -11.20 -9.85 -13.34
N ILE A 20 -11.73 -8.71 -13.81
CA ILE A 20 -11.04 -7.41 -13.77
C ILE A 20 -10.70 -7.02 -12.34
N ARG A 21 -11.61 -7.24 -11.38
CA ARG A 21 -11.36 -6.93 -9.96
C ARG A 21 -10.20 -7.76 -9.40
N ARG A 22 -10.15 -9.06 -9.69
CA ARG A 22 -9.06 -9.96 -9.28
C ARG A 22 -7.74 -9.55 -9.89
N PHE A 23 -7.73 -9.27 -11.19
CA PHE A 23 -6.55 -8.77 -11.88
C PHE A 23 -6.04 -7.48 -11.24
N THR A 24 -6.93 -6.51 -11.04
CA THR A 24 -6.60 -5.22 -10.39
C THR A 24 -6.04 -5.42 -8.98
N LYS A 25 -6.65 -6.29 -8.18
CA LYS A 25 -6.16 -6.63 -6.83
C LYS A 25 -4.78 -7.27 -6.86
N ARG A 26 -4.52 -8.18 -7.81
CA ARG A 26 -3.22 -8.86 -7.96
C ARG A 26 -2.14 -7.88 -8.42
N VAL A 27 -2.45 -6.98 -9.35
CA VAL A 27 -1.54 -5.89 -9.78
C VAL A 27 -1.23 -4.93 -8.62
N GLN A 28 -2.23 -4.57 -7.82
CA GLN A 28 -2.04 -3.72 -6.64
C GLN A 28 -1.17 -4.41 -5.57
N GLY A 29 -1.42 -5.68 -5.29
CA GLY A 29 -0.65 -6.49 -4.35
C GLY A 29 0.80 -6.72 -4.80
N ALA A 30 1.04 -6.87 -6.11
CA ALA A 30 2.38 -7.00 -6.68
C ALA A 30 3.22 -5.72 -6.53
N GLY A 31 2.59 -4.56 -6.29
CA GLY A 31 3.31 -3.31 -6.03
C GLY A 31 4.06 -2.73 -7.24
N THR A 32 3.94 -3.32 -8.43
CA THR A 32 4.63 -2.92 -9.66
C THR A 32 4.39 -1.46 -10.00
N ILE A 33 3.14 -0.99 -9.90
CA ILE A 33 2.79 0.41 -10.16
C ILE A 33 3.51 1.36 -9.21
N ARG A 34 3.58 1.03 -7.91
CA ARG A 34 4.28 1.86 -6.91
C ARG A 34 5.77 1.93 -7.22
N ARG A 35 6.37 0.80 -7.61
CA ARG A 35 7.77 0.71 -7.99
C ARG A 35 8.08 1.54 -9.23
N VAL A 36 7.35 1.36 -10.32
CA VAL A 36 7.55 2.12 -11.56
C VAL A 36 7.38 3.61 -11.32
N ARG A 37 6.39 4.04 -10.52
CA ARG A 37 6.23 5.44 -10.14
C ARG A 37 7.42 5.98 -9.34
N SER A 38 7.98 5.20 -8.42
CA SER A 38 9.18 5.61 -7.67
C SER A 38 10.44 5.71 -8.52
N LEU A 39 10.53 4.95 -9.61
CA LEU A 39 11.68 4.94 -10.52
C LEU A 39 11.58 5.99 -11.63
N ARG A 40 10.41 6.61 -11.82
CA ARG A 40 10.14 7.55 -12.92
C ARG A 40 11.12 8.74 -12.95
N TRP A 41 11.50 9.24 -11.78
CA TRP A 41 12.38 10.40 -11.65
C TRP A 41 13.56 10.08 -10.75
N ALA A 42 14.73 10.61 -11.11
CA ALA A 42 15.91 10.54 -10.25
C ALA A 42 15.67 11.34 -8.97
N GLN A 43 15.90 10.71 -7.83
CA GLN A 43 15.81 11.34 -6.51
C GLN A 43 17.17 11.22 -5.82
N ARG A 44 17.65 12.31 -5.22
CA ARG A 44 18.88 12.29 -4.43
C ARG A 44 18.67 11.44 -3.18
N SER A 45 19.67 10.62 -2.83
CA SER A 45 19.67 9.90 -1.56
C SER A 45 19.62 10.87 -0.37
N PRO A 46 18.71 10.68 0.60
CA PRO A 46 18.59 11.57 1.76
C PRO A 46 19.84 11.49 2.66
N SER A 47 20.22 12.61 3.27
CA SER A 47 21.30 12.63 4.26
C SER A 47 20.90 11.91 5.55
N LYS A 48 21.90 11.48 6.34
CA LYS A 48 21.69 10.84 7.65
C LYS A 48 20.80 11.68 8.58
N TYR A 49 20.97 13.00 8.60
CA TYR A 49 20.15 13.92 9.37
C TYR A 49 18.68 13.91 8.92
N LYS A 50 18.42 13.97 7.59
CA LYS A 50 17.06 13.93 7.04
C LYS A 50 16.35 12.61 7.37
N MET A 51 17.08 11.49 7.31
CA MET A 51 16.57 10.18 7.73
C MET A 51 16.21 10.15 9.22
N LYS A 52 17.10 10.64 10.09
CA LYS A 52 16.87 10.72 11.54
C LYS A 52 15.64 11.57 11.86
N LYS A 53 15.51 12.76 11.25
CA LYS A 53 14.36 13.64 11.43
C LYS A 53 13.05 12.96 11.02
N SER A 54 13.02 12.26 9.87
CA SER A 54 11.83 11.51 9.43
C SER A 54 11.48 10.37 10.39
N ALA A 55 12.48 9.65 10.91
CA ALA A 55 12.27 8.59 11.88
C ALA A 55 11.65 9.10 13.19
N LEU A 56 12.13 10.23 13.72
CA LEU A 56 11.58 10.86 14.93
C LEU A 56 10.10 11.23 14.76
N VAL A 57 9.72 11.78 13.60
CA VAL A 57 8.31 12.10 13.28
C VAL A 57 7.44 10.84 13.22
N LYS A 58 7.95 9.72 12.69
CA LYS A 58 7.20 8.45 12.67
C LYS A 58 6.98 7.92 14.09
N ILE A 59 7.99 8.03 14.95
CA ILE A 59 7.91 7.58 16.34
C ILE A 59 6.90 8.44 17.11
N SER A 60 6.93 9.77 16.97
CA SER A 60 5.99 10.65 17.66
C SER A 60 4.55 10.39 17.24
N ARG A 61 4.28 10.29 15.93
CA ARG A 61 2.95 9.95 15.40
C ARG A 61 2.43 8.59 15.87
N ARG A 62 3.32 7.60 15.99
CA ARG A 62 2.96 6.28 16.52
C ARG A 62 2.55 6.37 17.99
N LYS A 63 3.30 7.10 18.81
CA LYS A 63 2.96 7.33 20.23
C LYS A 63 1.61 8.03 20.38
N GLU A 64 1.37 9.07 19.60
CA GLU A 64 0.10 9.81 19.59
C GLU A 64 -1.07 8.90 19.20
N TYR A 65 -0.91 8.11 18.13
CA TYR A 65 -1.92 7.14 17.72
C TYR A 65 -2.21 6.09 18.81
N GLU A 66 -1.18 5.56 19.46
CA GLU A 66 -1.32 4.59 20.56
C GLU A 66 -2.03 5.20 21.78
N LEU A 67 -1.76 6.47 22.09
CA LEU A 67 -2.46 7.21 23.16
C LEU A 67 -3.94 7.41 22.81
N LEU A 68 -4.25 7.91 21.62
CA LEU A 68 -5.63 8.12 21.15
C LEU A 68 -6.40 6.80 21.10
N LYS A 69 -5.74 5.71 20.70
CA LYS A 69 -6.29 4.35 20.74
C LYS A 69 -6.68 3.94 22.16
N LYS A 70 -5.80 4.15 23.14
CA LYS A 70 -6.06 3.84 24.55
C LYS A 70 -7.19 4.70 25.12
N MET A 71 -7.30 5.96 24.70
CA MET A 71 -8.36 6.88 25.11
C MET A 71 -9.70 6.62 24.42
N GLY A 72 -9.79 5.67 23.48
CA GLY A 72 -11.02 5.41 22.71
C GLY A 72 -11.41 6.56 21.77
N LYS A 73 -10.53 7.53 21.53
CA LYS A 73 -10.79 8.71 20.69
C LYS A 73 -10.50 8.48 19.20
N LEU A 74 -10.15 7.25 18.83
CA LEU A 74 -9.97 6.91 17.42
C LEU A 74 -11.34 6.84 16.74
N PRO A 75 -11.46 7.37 15.50
CA PRO A 75 -12.65 7.12 14.71
C PRO A 75 -12.82 5.61 14.55
N GLU A 76 -14.08 5.17 14.53
CA GLU A 76 -14.35 3.76 14.27
C GLU A 76 -13.61 3.33 13.00
N PRO A 77 -12.89 2.21 13.03
CA PRO A 77 -12.24 1.72 11.83
C PRO A 77 -13.36 1.53 10.82
N LYS A 78 -13.38 2.37 9.77
CA LYS A 78 -14.23 2.12 8.60
C LYS A 78 -13.90 0.70 8.21
N GLY A 79 -14.80 -0.24 8.52
CA GLY A 79 -14.55 -1.67 8.40
C GLY A 79 -13.92 -1.86 7.04
N LYS A 80 -12.82 -2.63 6.94
CA LYS A 80 -12.17 -2.90 5.65
C LYS A 80 -13.30 -3.29 4.71
N GLY A 81 -13.76 -2.35 3.88
CA GLY A 81 -14.98 -2.57 3.12
C GLY A 81 -14.75 -3.88 2.41
N ARG A 82 -15.71 -4.82 2.49
CA ARG A 82 -15.62 -6.12 1.83
C ARG A 82 -15.20 -5.85 0.37
N ARG A 83 -13.90 -5.92 0.09
CA ARG A 83 -13.23 -5.44 -1.13
C ARG A 83 -12.29 -6.53 -1.61
#